data_AF-A0A7C8DYW0-F1
#
_entry.id   AF-A0A7C8DYW0-F1
#
_cell.length_a   1.000
_cell.length_b   1.000
_cell.length_c   1.000
_cell.angle_alpha   90.00
_cell.angle_beta   90.00
_cell.angle_gamma   90.00
#
_symmetry.space_group_name_H-M   'P 1'
#
loop_
_entity.id
_entity.type
_entity.pdbx_description
1 polymer ?
#
loop_
_entity_poly.entity_id
_entity_poly.type
_entity_poly.pdbx_seq_one_letter_code
_entity_poly.pdbx_strand_id
1 'polypeptide(L)'
;MMQCAFCKKGFSMKDKVMRHDTCPHCGWDIRCCRQCKFHDYGAYNECQEVMAERVIEKERANFCEYFVLRGSAPAGTSKQEDAKKALEDLFRK
;
A
#
# COMPACT_ATOMS: atom_id res chain seq x y z
N MET A 1 -7.33 -3.16 8.52
CA MET A 1 -8.39 -3.52 7.54
C MET A 1 -8.18 -2.65 6.31
N MET A 2 -8.13 -3.23 5.11
CA MET A 2 -7.87 -2.48 3.88
C MET A 2 -9.19 -1.87 3.38
N GLN A 3 -9.14 -0.67 2.79
CA GLN A 3 -10.33 0.03 2.29
C GLN A 3 -10.22 0.23 0.78
N CYS A 4 -11.33 0.06 0.06
CA CYS A 4 -11.37 0.36 -1.36
C CYS A 4 -11.33 1.87 -1.60
N ALA A 5 -10.36 2.39 -2.37
CA ALA A 5 -10.31 3.81 -2.74
C ALA A 5 -11.56 4.26 -3.51
N PHE A 6 -12.24 3.36 -4.21
CA PHE A 6 -13.39 3.66 -5.07
C PHE A 6 -14.72 3.57 -4.32
N CYS A 7 -15.03 2.42 -3.70
CA CYS A 7 -16.32 2.22 -3.03
C CYS A 7 -16.30 2.42 -1.50
N LYS A 8 -15.12 2.70 -0.93
CA LYS A 8 -14.90 2.93 0.52
C LYS A 8 -15.27 1.77 1.45
N LYS A 9 -15.68 0.62 0.92
CA LYS A 9 -15.93 -0.58 1.72
C LYS A 9 -14.61 -1.25 2.14
N GLY A 10 -14.61 -1.79 3.35
CA GLY A 10 -13.51 -2.58 3.88
C GLY A 10 -13.44 -3.96 3.21
N PHE A 11 -12.22 -4.46 3.04
CA PHE A 11 -11.97 -5.84 2.60
C PHE A 11 -10.71 -6.39 3.29
N SER A 12 -10.56 -7.71 3.22
CA SER A 12 -9.40 -8.44 3.73
C SER A 12 -8.80 -9.26 2.61
N MET A 13 -7.48 -9.18 2.44
CA MET A 13 -6.71 -10.05 1.55
C MET A 13 -5.83 -10.92 2.43
N LYS A 14 -5.85 -12.24 2.22
CA LYS A 14 -4.98 -13.18 2.95
C LYS A 14 -3.57 -13.19 2.39
N ASP A 15 -3.47 -13.07 1.06
CA ASP A 15 -2.23 -13.19 0.31
C ASP A 15 -1.78 -11.86 -0.31
N LYS A 16 -0.62 -11.88 -0.95
CA LYS A 16 -0.09 -10.76 -1.73
C LYS A 16 -1.09 -10.41 -2.84
N VAL A 17 -1.36 -9.11 -2.99
CA VAL A 17 -2.20 -8.60 -4.09
C VAL A 17 -1.57 -8.91 -5.44
N MET A 18 -2.28 -9.69 -6.23
CA MET A 18 -1.96 -10.04 -7.60
C MET A 18 -2.57 -9.04 -8.59
N ARG A 19 -2.13 -9.11 -9.85
CA ARG A 19 -2.50 -8.13 -10.89
C ARG A 19 -4.00 -8.10 -11.18
N HIS A 20 -4.67 -9.24 -11.18
CA HIS A 20 -6.10 -9.36 -11.52
C HIS A 20 -7.00 -9.32 -10.28
N ASP A 21 -6.45 -9.01 -9.10
CA ASP A 21 -7.27 -8.91 -7.90
C ASP A 21 -8.15 -7.67 -7.97
N THR A 22 -9.45 -7.88 -7.80
CA THR A 22 -10.47 -6.84 -7.84
C THR A 22 -11.18 -6.72 -6.51
N CYS A 23 -11.69 -5.53 -6.21
CA CYS A 23 -12.51 -5.29 -5.03
C CYS A 23 -13.77 -6.17 -5.07
N PRO A 24 -14.08 -6.94 -4.01
CA PRO A 24 -15.24 -7.84 -4.00
C PRO A 24 -16.60 -7.11 -4.01
N HIS A 25 -16.58 -5.79 -3.81
CA HIS A 25 -17.80 -4.99 -3.72
C HIS A 25 -18.12 -4.15 -4.96
N CYS A 26 -17.11 -3.78 -5.75
CA CYS A 26 -17.30 -2.89 -6.90
C CYS A 26 -16.50 -3.30 -8.14
N GLY A 27 -15.74 -4.39 -8.10
CA GLY A 27 -15.00 -4.92 -9.25
C GLY A 27 -13.79 -4.10 -9.70
N TRP A 28 -13.48 -2.98 -9.04
CA TRP A 28 -12.31 -2.18 -9.38
C TRP A 28 -11.00 -2.87 -9.02
N ASP A 29 -9.98 -2.65 -9.85
CA ASP A 29 -8.64 -3.20 -9.67
C ASP A 29 -8.05 -2.79 -8.31
N ILE A 30 -7.60 -3.78 -7.53
CA ILE A 30 -6.89 -3.54 -6.27
C ILE A 30 -5.43 -3.15 -6.56
N ARG A 31 -4.80 -3.76 -7.57
CA ARG A 31 -3.43 -3.45 -7.97
C ARG A 31 -3.35 -2.23 -8.90
N CYS A 32 -3.78 -1.07 -8.42
CA CYS A 32 -3.70 0.21 -9.13
C CYS A 32 -2.97 1.28 -8.29
N CYS A 33 -2.49 2.35 -8.92
CA CYS A 33 -1.80 3.42 -8.20
C CYS A 33 -2.66 4.00 -7.10
N ARG A 34 -3.96 4.22 -7.35
CA ARG A 34 -4.91 4.78 -6.38
C ARG A 34 -5.08 3.95 -5.10
N GLN A 35 -4.65 2.69 -5.11
CA GLN A 35 -4.63 1.80 -3.94
C GLN A 35 -3.24 1.52 -3.38
N CYS A 36 -2.20 2.09 -3.99
CA CYS A 36 -0.86 2.03 -3.48
C CYS A 36 -0.67 2.98 -2.29
N LYS A 37 0.16 2.59 -1.32
CA LYS A 37 0.58 3.48 -0.22
C LYS A 37 1.42 4.66 -0.69
N PHE A 38 2.10 4.53 -1.83
CA PHE A 38 2.99 5.55 -2.39
C PHE A 38 2.30 6.56 -3.30
N HIS A 39 1.01 6.38 -3.60
CA HIS A 39 0.30 7.31 -4.47
C HIS A 39 -0.09 8.59 -3.73
N ASP A 40 0.29 9.71 -4.32
CA ASP A 40 0.14 11.06 -3.80
C ASP A 40 -0.08 12.02 -4.97
N TYR A 41 -1.20 12.75 -5.01
CA TYR A 41 -1.51 13.69 -6.09
C TYR A 41 -0.53 14.86 -6.19
N GLY A 42 0.19 15.19 -5.12
CA GLY A 42 1.17 16.28 -5.10
C GLY A 42 2.54 15.91 -5.66
N ALA A 43 2.82 14.61 -5.85
CA ALA A 43 4.11 14.15 -6.34
C ALA A 43 4.22 14.26 -7.87
N TYR A 44 5.44 14.48 -8.39
CA TYR A 44 5.69 14.68 -9.83
C TYR A 44 5.05 13.63 -10.76
N ASN A 45 5.11 12.35 -10.38
CA ASN A 45 4.49 11.23 -11.12
C ASN A 45 3.24 10.68 -10.42
N GLU A 46 2.66 11.46 -9.52
CA GLU A 46 1.67 11.02 -8.53
C GLU A 46 2.12 9.78 -7.72
N CYS A 47 3.43 9.67 -7.51
CA CYS A 47 4.08 8.56 -6.84
C CYS A 47 5.25 9.10 -6.01
N GLN A 48 5.29 8.74 -4.73
CA GLN A 48 6.37 9.11 -3.81
C GLN A 48 7.60 8.20 -3.93
N GLU A 49 7.45 7.01 -4.53
CA GLU A 49 8.60 6.16 -4.87
C GLU A 49 9.21 6.63 -6.18
N VAL A 50 10.37 7.29 -6.08
CA VAL A 50 11.05 7.94 -7.21
C VAL A 50 11.66 6.95 -8.20
N MET A 51 11.96 5.73 -7.76
CA MET A 51 12.47 4.65 -8.63
C MET A 51 11.37 3.89 -9.35
N ALA A 52 10.10 4.11 -8.99
CA ALA A 52 8.99 3.43 -9.64
C ALA A 52 8.79 3.93 -11.08
N GLU A 53 8.55 3.00 -11.99
CA GLU A 53 8.16 3.33 -13.36
C GLU A 53 6.88 4.18 -13.38
N ARG A 54 6.84 5.15 -14.29
CA ARG A 54 5.68 6.04 -14.44
C ARG A 54 4.49 5.25 -15.02
N VAL A 55 3.50 5.00 -14.17
CA VAL A 55 2.18 4.49 -14.60
C VAL A 55 1.32 5.64 -15.09
N ILE A 56 0.75 5.56 -16.28
CA ILE A 56 -0.19 6.57 -16.81
C ILE A 56 -1.59 6.34 -16.23
N GLU A 57 -2.10 5.12 -16.35
CA GLU A 57 -3.47 4.77 -15.92
C GLU A 57 -3.53 4.44 -14.43
N LYS A 58 -3.85 5.44 -13.59
CA LYS A 58 -3.74 5.34 -12.12
C LYS A 58 -4.81 4.48 -11.45
N GLU A 59 -5.92 4.27 -12.16
CA GLU A 59 -7.10 3.56 -11.65
C GLU A 59 -7.20 2.12 -12.15
N ARG A 60 -6.28 1.68 -13.03
CA ARG A 60 -6.28 0.34 -13.63
C ARG A 60 -5.13 -0.53 -13.10
N ALA A 61 -5.29 -1.84 -13.29
CA ALA A 61 -4.27 -2.83 -12.98
C ALA A 61 -2.91 -2.45 -13.62
N ASN A 62 -1.85 -2.42 -12.81
CA ASN A 62 -0.51 -2.07 -13.26
C ASN A 62 0.53 -3.16 -12.94
N PHE A 63 1.72 -2.99 -13.52
CA PHE A 63 2.87 -3.89 -13.34
C PHE A 63 3.93 -3.34 -12.37
N CYS A 64 3.64 -2.23 -11.69
CA CYS A 64 4.62 -1.56 -10.83
C CYS A 64 5.16 -2.53 -9.77
N GLU A 65 6.48 -2.76 -9.78
CA GLU A 65 7.14 -3.69 -8.84
C GLU A 65 7.15 -3.14 -7.41
N TYR A 66 7.10 -1.82 -7.27
CA TYR A 66 7.03 -1.11 -6.00
C TYR A 66 5.62 -1.02 -5.40
N PHE A 67 4.62 -1.65 -6.02
CA PHE A 67 3.25 -1.61 -5.50
C PHE A 67 3.16 -2.21 -4.10
N VAL A 68 2.59 -1.42 -3.16
CA VAL A 68 2.22 -1.88 -1.83
C VAL A 68 0.82 -1.40 -1.51
N LEU A 69 -0.08 -2.32 -1.20
CA LEU A 69 -1.47 -2.00 -0.88
C LEU A 69 -1.54 -1.09 0.35
N ARG A 70 -2.28 0.02 0.26
CA ARG A 70 -2.51 0.91 1.40
C ARG A 70 -3.22 0.16 2.54
N GLY A 71 -2.66 0.24 3.73
CA GLY A 71 -3.20 -0.43 4.92
C GLY A 71 -2.84 -1.92 5.03
N SER A 72 -2.00 -2.47 4.15
CA SER A 72 -1.36 -3.77 4.40
C SER A 72 -0.26 -3.61 5.45
N ALA A 73 -0.11 -4.60 6.34
CA ALA A 73 1.03 -4.64 7.24
C ALA A 73 2.34 -4.73 6.43
N PRO A 74 3.41 -4.03 6.83
CA PRO A 74 4.72 -4.26 6.25
C PRO A 74 5.14 -5.72 6.48
N ALA A 75 5.76 -6.35 5.48
CA ALA A 75 6.43 -7.62 5.66
C ALA A 75 7.64 -7.40 6.59
N GLY A 76 7.44 -7.54 7.90
CA GLY A 76 8.46 -7.30 8.92
C GLY A 76 7.95 -6.48 10.10
N THR A 77 6.92 -6.98 10.78
CA THR A 77 6.36 -6.37 11.99
C THR A 77 7.28 -6.46 13.20
N SER A 78 8.36 -7.27 13.18
CA SER A 78 9.27 -7.38 14.34
C SER A 78 10.02 -6.07 14.63
N LYS A 79 10.47 -5.35 13.59
CA LYS A 79 11.36 -4.19 13.76
C LYS A 79 10.70 -3.00 14.47
N GLN A 80 9.38 -2.87 14.38
CA GLN A 80 8.67 -1.72 14.98
C GLN A 80 8.50 -1.88 16.49
N GLU A 81 8.22 -3.11 16.96
CA GLU A 81 8.17 -3.42 18.39
C GLU A 81 9.59 -3.40 18.99
N ASP A 82 10.57 -3.95 18.28
CA ASP A 82 11.98 -3.91 18.69
C ASP A 82 12.51 -2.47 18.78
N ALA A 83 12.18 -1.60 17.81
CA ALA A 83 12.58 -0.20 17.82
C ALA A 83 11.93 0.60 18.95
N LYS A 84 10.66 0.32 19.28
CA LYS A 84 9.99 0.95 20.44
C LYS A 84 10.64 0.52 21.76
N LYS A 85 10.96 -0.77 21.89
CA LYS A 85 11.59 -1.32 23.08
C LYS A 85 13.01 -0.75 23.27
N ALA A 86 13.79 -0.70 22.20
CA ALA A 86 15.13 -0.09 22.21
C ALA A 86 15.08 1.42 22.54
N LEU A 87 14.05 2.13 22.08
CA LEU A 87 13.86 3.54 22.41
C LEU A 87 13.50 3.72 23.90
N GLU A 88 12.64 2.87 24.47
CA GLU A 88 12.34 2.90 25.91
C GLU A 88 13.57 2.58 26.78
N ASP A 89 14.40 1.63 26.37
CA ASP A 89 15.61 1.24 27.11
C ASP A 89 16.67 2.37 27.17
N LEU A 90 16.68 3.27 26.18
CA LEU A 90 17.57 4.45 26.18
C LEU A 90 17.18 5.52 27.22
N PHE A 91 15.92 5.53 27.68
CA PHE A 91 15.39 6.55 28.60
C PHE A 91 15.07 6.04 30.00
N ARG A 92 15.28 4.75 30.29
CA ARG A 92 15.16 4.20 31.65
C ARG A 92 16.44 4.49 32.46
N LYS A 93 16.29 5.21 33.58
CA LYS A 93 17.30 5.34 34.65
C LYS A 93 17.15 4.19 35.64
#